data_AF-A0A7V9BGG6-F1
#
_entry.id   AF-A0A7V9BGG6-F1
#
_cell.length_a   1.000
_cell.length_b   1.000
_cell.length_c   1.000
_cell.angle_alpha   90.00
_cell.angle_beta   90.00
_cell.angle_gamma   90.00
#
_symmetry.space_group_name_H-M   'P 1'
#
loop_
_entity.id
_entity.type
_entity.pdbx_description
1 polymer ?
#
loop_
_entity_poly.entity_id
_entity_poly.type
_entity_poly.pdbx_seq_one_letter_code
_entity_poly.pdbx_strand_id
1 'polypeptide(L)' 'MSDSDLPQAISTLSRREEGQTMAEYGVVLAVITVASVAVFTALGDGVEGALKKVISLLPV' A
#
# COMPACT_ATOMS: atom_id res chain seq x y z
N MET A 1 33.20 -6.87 27.79
CA MET A 1 32.97 -6.71 26.34
C MET A 1 34.18 -7.31 25.69
N SER A 2 34.03 -8.50 25.12
CA SER A 2 35.13 -9.24 24.49
C SER A 2 35.31 -8.71 23.07
N ASP A 3 36.54 -8.65 22.56
CA ASP A 3 36.84 -8.14 21.21
C ASP A 3 36.10 -8.90 20.08
N SER A 4 35.55 -10.08 20.38
CA SER A 4 34.68 -10.89 19.52
C SER A 4 33.22 -10.38 19.40
N ASP A 5 32.80 -9.43 20.24
CA ASP A 5 31.41 -8.91 20.29
C ASP A 5 31.16 -7.78 19.28
N LEU A 6 32.21 -7.02 18.92
CA LEU A 6 32.15 -5.91 17.95
C LEU A 6 31.64 -6.32 16.55
N PRO A 7 32.15 -7.39 15.91
CA PRO A 7 31.65 -7.80 14.60
C PRO A 7 30.19 -8.29 14.64
N GLN A 8 29.74 -8.85 15.77
CA GLN A 8 28.35 -9.29 15.95
C GLN A 8 27.40 -8.10 16.15
N ALA A 9 27.84 -7.08 16.88
CA ALA A 9 27.10 -5.83 17.04
C ALA A 9 26.95 -5.08 15.71
N ILE A 10 28.01 -5.00 14.90
CA ILE A 10 27.96 -4.31 13.60
C ILE A 10 27.05 -5.05 12.61
N SER A 11 27.13 -6.38 12.54
CA SER A 11 26.29 -7.18 11.63
C SER A 11 24.80 -7.14 12.00
N THR A 12 24.46 -7.07 13.28
CA THR A 12 23.06 -6.94 13.73
C THR A 12 22.47 -5.56 13.46
N LEU A 13 23.27 -4.49 13.51
CA LEU A 13 22.83 -3.14 13.14
C LEU A 13 22.62 -3.01 11.63
N SER A 14 23.57 -3.50 10.83
CA SER A 14 23.48 -3.47 9.36
C SER A 14 22.26 -4.24 8.83
N ARG A 15 21.94 -5.40 9.42
CA ARG A 15 20.75 -6.18 9.04
C ARG A 15 19.42 -5.52 9.43
N ARG A 16 19.42 -4.67 10.46
CA ARG A 16 18.23 -3.89 10.84
C ARG A 16 17.97 -2.75 9.86
N GLU A 17 19.01 -2.06 9.39
CA GLU A 17 18.84 -1.03 8.38
C GLU A 17 18.26 -1.60 7.07
N GLU A 18 18.76 -2.73 6.58
CA GLU A 18 18.23 -3.36 5.36
C GLU A 18 16.77 -3.88 5.52
N GLY A 19 16.45 -4.49 6.68
CA GLY A 19 15.11 -5.03 6.95
C GLY A 19 14.05 -4.00 7.32
N GLN A 20 14.44 -2.91 7.98
CA GLN A 20 13.54 -1.83 8.40
C GLN A 20 13.22 -0.88 7.24
N THR A 21 14.19 -0.59 6.36
CA THR A 21 13.95 0.25 5.18
C THR A 21 13.02 -0.43 4.16
N MET A 22 13.13 -1.75 3.98
CA MET A 22 12.19 -2.54 3.16
C MET A 22 10.78 -2.60 3.76
N ALA A 23 10.66 -2.53 5.09
CA ALA A 23 9.36 -2.48 5.75
C ALA A 23 8.65 -1.14 5.52
N GLU A 24 9.37 -0.02 5.54
CA GLU A 24 8.80 1.31 5.30
C GLU A 24 8.20 1.43 3.88
N TYR A 25 8.93 1.00 2.84
CA TYR A 25 8.39 0.96 1.48
C TYR A 25 7.24 -0.04 1.32
N GLY A 26 7.31 -1.20 2.00
CA GLY A 26 6.22 -2.18 2.01
C GLY A 26 4.92 -1.65 2.60
N VAL A 27 5.00 -0.86 3.67
CA VAL A 27 3.84 -0.20 4.28
C VAL A 27 3.25 0.85 3.35
N VAL A 28 4.08 1.70 2.74
CA VAL A 28 3.62 2.71 1.77
C VAL A 28 2.93 2.05 0.58
N LEU A 29 3.51 0.98 0.03
CA LEU A 29 2.91 0.21 -1.06
C LEU A 29 1.56 -0.40 -0.66
N ALA A 30 1.47 -0.96 0.56
CA ALA A 30 0.22 -1.53 1.08
C ALA A 30 -0.88 -0.47 1.25
N VAL A 31 -0.53 0.73 1.73
CA VAL A 31 -1.49 1.84 1.85
C VAL A 31 -1.96 2.32 0.47
N ILE A 32 -1.03 2.51 -0.47
CA ILE A 32 -1.35 2.96 -1.83
C ILE A 32 -2.22 1.94 -2.56
N THR A 33 -1.95 0.65 -2.40
CA THR A 33 -2.74 -0.41 -3.04
C THR A 33 -4.16 -0.44 -2.51
N VAL A 34 -4.37 -0.39 -1.20
CA VAL A 34 -5.71 -0.30 -0.60
C VAL A 34 -6.44 0.97 -1.04
N ALA A 35 -5.76 2.12 -1.01
CA ALA A 35 -6.34 3.38 -1.46
C ALA A 35 -6.74 3.35 -2.94
N SER A 36 -5.90 2.76 -3.80
CA SER A 36 -6.17 2.63 -5.24
C SER A 36 -7.41 1.77 -5.49
N VAL A 37 -7.52 0.61 -4.81
CA VAL A 37 -8.70 -0.26 -4.90
C VAL A 37 -9.96 0.51 -4.49
N ALA A 38 -9.93 1.22 -3.35
CA ALA A 38 -11.07 1.99 -2.87
C ALA A 38 -11.51 3.08 -3.87
N VAL A 39 -10.56 3.81 -4.47
CA VAL A 39 -10.84 4.84 -5.47
C VAL A 39 -11.46 4.23 -6.73
N PHE A 40 -10.93 3.12 -7.23
CA PHE A 40 -11.48 2.47 -8.44
C PHE A 40 -12.86 1.88 -8.19
N THR A 41 -13.12 1.31 -7.01
CA THR A 41 -14.47 0.86 -6.63
C THR A 41 -15.45 2.02 -6.59
N ALA A 42 -15.11 3.12 -5.90
CA ALA A 42 -15.98 4.30 -5.80
C ALA A 42 -16.23 4.94 -7.17
N LEU A 43 -15.22 4.96 -8.06
CA LEU A 43 -15.37 5.41 -9.44
C LEU A 43 -16.35 4.52 -10.21
N GLY A 44 -16.24 3.20 -10.07
CA GLY A 44 -17.15 2.23 -10.68
C GLY A 44 -18.61 2.48 -10.26
N ASP A 45 -18.84 2.62 -8.95
CA ASP A 45 -20.18 2.91 -8.41
C ASP A 45 -20.74 4.24 -8.95
N GLY A 46 -19.89 5.26 -9.03
CA GLY A 46 -20.26 6.56 -9.60
C GLY A 46 -20.67 6.48 -11.08
N VAL A 47 -19.91 5.74 -11.88
CA VAL A 47 -20.21 5.50 -13.30
C VAL A 47 -21.50 4.71 -13.45
N GLU A 48 -21.69 3.63 -12.70
CA GLU A 48 -22.92 2.84 -12.73
C GLU A 48 -24.14 3.69 -12.35
N GLY A 49 -24.02 4.52 -11.31
CA GLY A 49 -25.07 5.45 -10.90
C GLY A 49 -25.41 6.46 -11.99
N ALA A 50 -24.42 7.01 -12.68
CA ALA A 50 -24.63 7.93 -13.80
C ALA A 50 -25.36 7.23 -14.97
N LEU A 51 -24.94 6.01 -15.32
CA LEU A 51 -25.60 5.22 -16.36
C LEU A 51 -27.05 4.89 -16.00
N LYS A 52 -27.31 4.47 -14.76
CA LYS A 52 -28.67 4.21 -14.26
C LYS A 52 -29.57 5.43 -14.37
N LYS A 53 -29.05 6.63 -14.08
CA LYS A 53 -29.80 7.89 -14.28
C LYS A 53 -30.16 8.09 -15.74
N VAL A 54 -29.22 7.89 -16.68
CA VAL A 54 -29.51 8.01 -18.11
C VAL A 54 -30.55 6.97 -18.57
N ILE A 55 -30.41 5.72 -18.13
CA ILE A 55 -31.37 4.65 -18.43
C ILE A 55 -32.76 5.01 -17.92
N SER A 56 -32.88 5.59 -16.71
CA SER A 56 -34.18 5.99 -16.15
C SER A 56 -34.89 7.10 -16.93
N LEU A 57 -34.14 7.87 -17.73
CA LEU A 57 -34.70 8.91 -18.59
C LEU A 57 -35.09 8.39 -19.98
N LEU A 58 -34.71 7.16 -20.32
CA LEU A 58 -35.03 6.57 -21.61
C LEU A 58 -36.43 5.96 -21.52
N PRO A 59 -37.43 6.48 -22.25
CA PRO A 59 -38.73 5.84 -22.36
C PRO A 59 -38.57 4.62 -23.27
N VAL A 60 -38.30 3.47 -22.66
CA VAL A 60 -38.40 2.16 -23.33
C VAL A 60 -39.72 1.50 -23.02
#